data_AF-A0A4R3I4B2-F1
#
_entry.id   AF-A0A4R3I4B2-F1
#
_cell.length_a   1.000
_cell.length_b   1.000
_cell.length_c   1.000
_cell.angle_alpha   90.00
_cell.angle_beta   90.00
_cell.angle_gamma   90.00
#
_symmetry.space_group_name_H-M   'P 1'
#
loop_
_entity.id
_entity.type
_entity.pdbx_description
1 polymer ?
#
loop_
_entity_poly.entity_id
_entity_poly.type
_entity_poly.pdbx_seq_one_letter_code
_entity_poly.pdbx_strand_id
1 'polypeptide(L)'
;MAAPAPSEMDIDKPYCTPGLRLYQIMMQKERDARLINQERLRGLIRGYKQEIEFFCAHDPVEYERLTGHSQRDPAGVAAGNAGARAGERWQPHFPKA
;
A
#
# COMPACT_ATOMS: atom_id res chain seq x y z
N MET A 1 -19.39 13.61 12.23
CA MET A 1 -17.95 13.46 11.93
C MET A 1 -17.78 12.15 11.18
N ALA A 2 -17.27 12.18 9.94
CA ALA A 2 -16.93 10.95 9.23
C ALA A 2 -15.77 10.27 9.97
N ALA A 3 -15.82 8.94 10.12
CA ALA A 3 -14.67 8.20 10.66
C ALA A 3 -13.48 8.41 9.70
N PRO A 4 -12.25 8.59 10.21
CA PRO A 4 -11.09 8.71 9.34
C PRO A 4 -10.93 7.44 8.50
N ALA A 5 -10.39 7.59 7.29
CA ALA A 5 -10.02 6.45 6.47
C ALA A 5 -9.09 5.51 7.26
N PRO A 6 -9.19 4.18 7.07
CA PRO A 6 -8.27 3.24 7.70
C PRO A 6 -6.83 3.55 7.26
N SER A 7 -5.90 3.56 8.22
CA SER A 7 -4.48 3.88 8.03
C SER A 7 -3.60 2.84 8.73
N GLU A 8 -3.78 1.56 8.38
CA GLU A 8 -3.12 0.45 9.08
C GLU A 8 -1.59 0.45 8.91
N MET A 9 -1.10 1.12 7.86
CA MET A 9 0.32 1.29 7.53
C MET A 9 0.95 2.57 8.08
N ASP A 10 0.19 3.41 8.79
CA ASP A 10 0.73 4.58 9.49
C ASP A 10 1.76 4.12 10.54
N ILE A 11 2.93 4.79 10.54
CA ILE A 11 4.07 4.43 11.39
C ILE A 11 3.94 4.96 12.83
N ASP A 12 3.18 6.04 13.02
CA ASP A 12 3.04 6.75 14.30
C ASP A 12 1.73 6.35 14.99
N LYS A 13 0.65 6.21 14.21
CA LYS A 13 -0.69 5.91 14.72
C LYS A 13 -1.47 5.00 13.76
N PRO A 14 -1.15 3.68 13.71
CA PRO A 14 -1.89 2.75 12.87
C PRO A 14 -3.36 2.66 13.30
N TYR A 15 -4.27 2.88 12.35
CA TYR A 15 -5.70 2.85 12.60
C TYR A 15 -6.43 1.92 11.63
N CYS A 16 -7.37 1.15 12.14
CA CYS A 16 -8.29 0.35 11.33
C CYS A 16 -9.68 0.50 11.95
N THR A 17 -10.68 0.77 11.11
CA THR A 17 -12.04 0.94 11.59
C THR A 17 -12.52 -0.37 12.25
N PRO A 18 -13.30 -0.31 13.35
CA PRO A 18 -13.67 -1.52 14.09
C PRO A 18 -14.37 -2.59 13.24
N GLY A 19 -15.25 -2.16 12.33
CA GLY A 19 -15.94 -3.07 11.40
C GLY A 19 -14.99 -3.74 10.41
N LEU A 20 -14.05 -2.99 9.83
CA LEU A 20 -13.05 -3.55 8.93
C LEU A 20 -12.11 -4.51 9.68
N ARG A 21 -11.73 -4.18 10.92
CA ARG A 21 -10.92 -5.05 11.78
C ARG A 21 -11.63 -6.38 12.05
N LEU A 22 -12.93 -6.36 12.34
CA LEU A 22 -13.72 -7.58 12.51
C LEU A 22 -13.74 -8.41 11.23
N TYR A 23 -13.99 -7.77 10.09
CA TYR A 23 -13.97 -8.43 8.79
C TYR A 23 -12.62 -9.08 8.48
N GLN A 24 -11.52 -8.36 8.70
CA GLN A 24 -10.15 -8.88 8.57
C GLN A 24 -9.94 -10.10 9.47
N ILE A 25 -10.38 -10.07 10.73
CA ILE A 25 -10.24 -11.20 11.66
C ILE A 25 -11.01 -12.42 11.15
N MET A 26 -12.22 -12.23 10.62
CA MET A 26 -13.03 -13.34 10.10
C MET A 26 -12.47 -13.91 8.79
N MET A 27 -11.88 -13.08 7.92
CA MET A 27 -11.48 -13.47 6.56
C MET A 27 -10.01 -13.83 6.39
N GLN A 28 -9.14 -13.36 7.29
CA GLN A 28 -7.71 -13.66 7.21
C GLN A 28 -7.45 -15.17 7.26
N LYS A 29 -6.52 -15.64 6.43
CA LYS A 29 -6.05 -17.03 6.44
C LYS A 29 -4.91 -17.22 7.43
N GLU A 30 -3.91 -16.33 7.35
CA GLU A 30 -2.67 -16.42 8.13
C GLU A 30 -2.45 -15.12 8.91
N ARG A 31 -2.86 -15.10 10.17
CA ARG A 31 -2.81 -13.88 11.00
C ARG A 31 -1.39 -13.42 11.26
N ASP A 32 -0.53 -14.34 11.68
CA ASP A 32 0.81 -13.98 12.15
C ASP A 32 1.69 -13.53 10.98
N ALA A 33 1.59 -14.20 9.83
CA ALA A 33 2.25 -13.76 8.60
C ALA A 33 1.83 -12.34 8.20
N ARG A 34 0.52 -12.02 8.30
CA ARG A 34 0.01 -10.67 8.02
C ARG A 34 0.62 -9.63 8.96
N LEU A 35 0.64 -9.89 10.26
CA LEU A 35 1.15 -8.95 11.26
C LEU A 35 2.67 -8.75 11.14
N ILE A 36 3.43 -9.83 10.92
CA ILE A 36 4.88 -9.75 10.68
C ILE A 36 5.17 -8.94 9.41
N ASN A 37 4.40 -9.15 8.33
CA ASN A 37 4.56 -8.37 7.12
C ASN A 37 4.28 -6.88 7.34
N GLN A 38 3.21 -6.54 8.07
CA GLN A 38 2.91 -5.15 8.43
C GLN A 38 4.06 -4.50 9.21
N GLU A 39 4.64 -5.21 10.20
CA GLU A 39 5.76 -4.67 10.97
C GLU A 39 7.02 -4.48 10.12
N ARG A 40 7.35 -5.45 9.25
CA ARG A 40 8.47 -5.34 8.29
C ARG A 40 8.31 -4.13 7.37
N LEU A 41 7.11 -3.93 6.83
CA LEU A 41 6.80 -2.79 5.98
C LEU A 41 6.90 -1.45 6.74
N ARG A 42 6.37 -1.36 7.97
CA ARG A 42 6.57 -0.17 8.83
C ARG A 42 8.05 0.08 9.12
N GLY A 43 8.84 -0.97 9.33
CA GLY A 43 10.30 -0.88 9.46
C GLY A 43 10.96 -0.29 8.21
N LEU A 44 10.58 -0.78 7.03
CA LEU A 44 11.08 -0.27 5.75
C LEU A 44 10.73 1.21 5.55
N ILE A 45 9.47 1.59 5.78
CA ILE A 45 9.01 2.98 5.68
C ILE A 45 9.80 3.86 6.65
N ARG A 46 9.97 3.45 7.92
CA ARG A 46 10.73 4.22 8.90
C ARG A 46 12.19 4.42 8.48
N GLY A 47 12.83 3.39 7.93
CA GLY A 47 14.23 3.45 7.51
C GLY A 47 14.48 4.27 6.24
N TYR A 48 13.54 4.23 5.29
CA TYR A 48 13.75 4.72 3.92
C TYR A 48 12.71 5.75 3.47
N LYS A 49 12.02 6.43 4.39
CA LYS A 49 10.94 7.40 4.06
C LYS A 49 11.34 8.52 3.09
N GLN A 50 12.64 8.83 2.97
CA GLN A 50 13.14 9.86 2.05
C GLN A 50 13.47 9.31 0.66
N GLU A 51 13.62 8.00 0.53
CA GLU A 51 14.07 7.32 -0.69
C GLU A 51 12.94 6.56 -1.39
N ILE A 52 11.97 6.07 -0.62
CA ILE A 52 10.88 5.23 -1.12
C ILE A 52 9.54 5.88 -0.76
N GLU A 53 8.70 6.07 -1.77
CA GLU A 53 7.29 6.40 -1.57
C GLU A 53 6.48 5.10 -1.44
N PHE A 54 5.95 4.85 -0.25
CA PHE A 54 5.08 3.71 0.01
C PHE A 54 3.62 4.09 -0.27
N PHE A 55 2.90 3.22 -0.96
CA PHE A 55 1.48 3.38 -1.22
C PHE A 55 0.80 2.01 -1.37
N CYS A 56 -0.50 2.00 -1.16
CA CYS A 56 -1.34 0.84 -1.29
C CYS A 56 -2.05 0.82 -2.65
N ALA A 57 -1.65 -0.08 -3.55
CA ALA A 57 -2.25 -0.15 -4.88
C ALA A 57 -3.74 -0.54 -4.88
N HIS A 58 -4.26 -1.11 -3.80
CA HIS A 58 -5.69 -1.43 -3.65
C HIS A 58 -6.50 -0.33 -2.97
N ASP A 59 -5.85 0.69 -2.40
CA ASP A 59 -6.53 1.89 -1.92
C ASP A 59 -6.63 2.89 -3.08
N PRO A 60 -7.84 3.19 -3.58
CA PRO A 60 -8.02 4.12 -4.69
C PRO A 60 -7.45 5.51 -4.37
N VAL A 61 -7.54 5.97 -3.12
CA VAL A 61 -7.10 7.30 -2.71
C VAL A 61 -5.58 7.40 -2.78
N GLU A 62 -4.87 6.40 -2.26
CA GLU A 62 -3.40 6.40 -2.32
C GLU A 62 -2.87 6.19 -3.75
N TYR A 63 -3.52 5.31 -4.52
CA TYR A 63 -3.18 5.07 -5.93
C TYR A 63 -3.37 6.34 -6.78
N GLU A 64 -4.53 6.99 -6.65
CA GLU A 64 -4.85 8.22 -7.38
C GLU A 64 -3.91 9.37 -6.98
N ARG A 65 -3.55 9.46 -5.69
CA ARG A 65 -2.54 10.42 -5.20
C ARG A 65 -1.18 10.22 -5.86
N LEU A 66 -0.73 8.98 -6.01
CA LEU A 66 0.57 8.68 -6.60
C LEU A 66 0.57 8.84 -8.12
N THR A 67 -0.48 8.37 -8.79
CA THR A 67 -0.49 8.22 -10.26
C THR A 67 -1.15 9.39 -10.98
N GLY A 68 -2.04 10.13 -10.32
CA GLY A 68 -2.90 11.12 -10.96
C GLY A 68 -4.02 10.53 -11.82
N HIS A 69 -4.21 9.20 -11.79
CA HIS A 69 -5.20 8.48 -12.59
C HIS A 69 -6.16 7.69 -11.71
N SER A 70 -7.43 7.58 -12.13
CA SER A 70 -8.37 6.80 -11.33
C SER A 70 -7.99 5.33 -11.36
N GLN A 71 -8.01 4.69 -10.19
CA GLN A 71 -7.79 3.24 -10.08
C GLN A 71 -8.85 2.43 -10.86
N ARG A 72 -10.00 3.06 -11.17
CA ARG A 72 -11.10 2.46 -11.93
C ARG A 72 -10.89 2.53 -13.45
N ASP A 73 -9.96 3.35 -13.91
CA ASP A 73 -9.71 3.49 -15.34
C ASP A 73 -9.02 2.23 -15.88
N PRO A 74 -9.50 1.65 -17.00
CA PRO A 74 -8.86 0.49 -17.58
C PRO A 74 -7.44 0.82 -18.03
N ALA A 75 -6.50 -0.09 -17.72
CA ALA A 75 -5.09 0.06 -18.07
C ALA A 75 -4.94 0.23 -19.60
N GLY A 76 -4.68 1.46 -20.03
CA GLY A 76 -4.54 1.83 -21.45
C GLY A 76 -5.07 3.21 -21.82
N VAL A 77 -6.00 3.78 -21.04
CA VAL A 77 -6.58 5.12 -21.32
C VAL A 77 -5.69 6.25 -20.78
N ALA A 78 -4.89 5.96 -19.75
CA ALA A 78 -4.04 6.91 -19.01
C ALA A 78 -2.62 7.08 -19.55
N ALA A 79 -2.24 6.43 -20.66
CA ALA A 79 -0.86 6.45 -21.18
C ALA A 79 -0.50 7.74 -21.95
N GLY A 80 -0.83 8.90 -21.37
CA GLY A 80 -0.43 10.21 -21.85
C GLY A 80 0.08 11.05 -20.69
N ASN A 81 1.42 11.07 -20.50
CA ASN A 81 2.16 12.03 -19.68
C ASN A 81 2.20 11.86 -18.13
N ALA A 82 2.19 10.65 -17.58
CA ALA A 82 2.75 10.43 -16.24
C ALA A 82 4.20 9.97 -16.39
N GLY A 83 5.15 10.86 -16.12
CA GLY A 83 6.58 10.66 -16.30
C GLY A 83 7.11 9.40 -15.60
N ALA A 84 7.21 8.32 -16.38
CA ALA A 84 8.08 7.21 -16.04
C ALA A 84 9.52 7.75 -16.00
N ARG A 85 10.06 7.95 -14.80
CA ARG A 85 11.51 7.97 -14.62
C ARG A 85 12.00 6.60 -15.01
N ALA A 86 12.36 6.46 -16.28
CA ALA A 86 13.05 5.32 -16.84
C ALA A 86 14.42 5.23 -16.16
N GLY A 87 14.51 4.41 -15.11
CA GLY A 87 15.74 4.11 -14.42
C GLY A 87 15.60 2.73 -13.79
N GLU A 88 16.06 1.73 -14.52
CA GLU A 88 16.20 0.32 -14.13
C GLU A 88 14.90 -0.50 -14.02
N ARG A 89 14.82 -1.50 -14.91
CA ARG A 89 13.80 -2.55 -14.88
C ARG A 89 13.91 -3.27 -13.54
N TRP A 90 12.89 -3.13 -12.69
CA TRP A 90 12.77 -3.89 -11.45
C TRP A 90 12.81 -5.40 -11.76
N GLN A 91 13.87 -6.08 -11.29
CA GLN A 91 14.01 -7.54 -11.36
C GLN A 91 13.82 -8.11 -9.95
N PRO A 92 12.65 -8.69 -9.64
CA PRO A 92 12.45 -9.27 -8.32
C PRO A 92 13.29 -10.54 -8.15
N HIS A 93 14.14 -10.55 -7.13
CA HIS A 93 14.77 -11.78 -6.66
C HIS A 93 14.00 -12.29 -5.43
N PHE A 94 13.18 -13.31 -5.60
CA PHE A 94 12.52 -13.99 -4.49
C PHE A 94 13.39 -15.18 -4.04
N PRO A 95 14.01 -15.14 -2.85
CA PRO A 95 14.67 -16.32 -2.31
C PRO A 95 13.65 -17.44 -2.13
N LYS A 96 13.96 -18.64 -2.64
CA LYS A 96 13.17 -19.84 -2.36
C LYS A 96 13.40 -20.24 -0.90
N ALA A 97 12.31 -20.49 -0.18
CA ALA A 97 12.32 -21.11 1.15
C ALA A 97 12.80 -22.58 1.06
#